data_AF-A0A8I0FGT5-F1
#
_entry.id   AF-A0A8I0FGT5-F1
#
_cell.length_a   1.000
_cell.length_b   1.000
_cell.length_c   1.000
_cell.angle_alpha   90.00
_cell.angle_beta   90.00
_cell.angle_gamma   90.00
#
_symmetry.space_group_name_H-M   'P 1'
#
loop_
_entity.id
_entity.type
_entity.pdbx_description
1 polymer ?
#
loop_
_entity_poly.entity_id
_entity_poly.type
_entity_poly.pdbx_seq_one_letter_code
_entity_poly.pdbx_strand_id
1 'polypeptide(L)'
;MSILTQSGRAAIAASIKEQSLHLAWGSGDSSWESSHKVEKVFVKGEIKLDHCPIKDVKVFKGSTVYKPSIDYTVDSNTGMIKLVEKGSITVESTVTVEYTYSTPAEPITSTKLLKEVGRRTIDEILFCTGDENGELITPSGRFKPANVPTNNLYLKCSFDFTDAANQVIREIGVMVGTKVKKELPPGQRYFEPKDIENPGILLILEHTVPLIRTAATREAFSFVITF
;
A
#
# COMPACT_ATOMS: atom_id res chain seq x y z
N MET A 1 -11.35 30.46 10.66
CA MET A 1 -11.03 29.03 10.41
C MET A 1 -10.23 28.54 11.61
N SER A 2 -10.61 27.41 12.19
CA SER A 2 -9.87 26.80 13.30
C SER A 2 -8.80 25.85 12.74
N ILE A 3 -7.61 25.80 13.35
CA ILE A 3 -6.50 24.93 12.95
C ILE A 3 -6.11 24.02 14.12
N LEU A 4 -5.77 22.76 13.83
CA LEU A 4 -5.30 21.82 14.82
C LEU A 4 -3.89 22.22 15.30
N THR A 5 -3.78 22.60 16.57
CA THR A 5 -2.52 23.05 17.17
C THR A 5 -1.52 21.90 17.31
N GLN A 6 -0.23 22.23 17.47
CA GLN A 6 0.80 21.23 17.72
C GLN A 6 0.52 20.40 18.99
N SER A 7 0.02 21.03 20.05
CA SER A 7 -0.42 20.33 21.26
C SER A 7 -1.62 19.41 21.01
N GLY A 8 -2.55 19.80 20.14
CA GLY A 8 -3.66 18.95 19.71
C GLY A 8 -3.19 17.69 18.98
N ARG A 9 -2.24 17.83 18.04
CA ARG A 9 -1.66 16.69 17.31
C ARG A 9 -0.88 15.76 18.23
N ALA A 10 -0.11 16.33 19.17
CA ALA A 10 0.59 15.55 20.19
C ALA A 10 -0.37 14.79 21.13
N ALA A 11 -1.51 15.39 21.48
CA ALA A 11 -2.56 14.73 22.26
C ALA A 11 -3.19 13.56 21.50
N ILE A 12 -3.44 13.71 20.19
CA ILE A 12 -3.94 12.60 19.34
C ILE A 12 -2.93 11.45 19.33
N ALA A 13 -1.65 11.75 19.07
CA ALA A 13 -0.59 10.74 19.11
C ALA A 13 -0.53 10.02 20.47
N ALA A 14 -0.65 10.75 21.58
CA ALA A 14 -0.70 10.15 22.91
C ALA A 14 -1.89 9.20 23.08
N SER A 15 -3.09 9.62 22.68
CA SER A 15 -4.29 8.77 22.73
C SER A 15 -4.15 7.51 21.88
N ILE A 16 -3.52 7.58 20.70
CA ILE A 16 -3.28 6.42 19.84
C ILE A 16 -2.27 5.46 20.48
N LYS A 17 -1.21 5.97 21.11
CA LYS A 17 -0.19 5.16 21.80
C LYS A 17 -0.75 4.35 22.97
N GLU A 18 -1.84 4.80 23.60
CA GLU A 18 -2.52 4.09 24.69
C GLU A 18 -3.44 2.96 24.22
N GLN A 19 -3.75 2.89 22.92
CA GLN A 19 -4.60 1.84 22.36
C GLN A 19 -3.81 0.57 22.04
N SER A 20 -4.54 -0.53 21.84
CA SER A 20 -3.95 -1.74 21.25
C SER A 20 -3.58 -1.49 19.79
N LEU A 21 -2.28 -1.55 19.47
CA LEU A 21 -1.77 -1.35 18.12
C LEU A 21 -1.28 -2.67 17.52
N HIS A 22 -1.69 -2.94 16.29
CA HIS A 22 -1.19 -4.07 15.50
C HIS A 22 -0.76 -3.61 14.11
N LEU A 23 0.28 -4.24 13.59
CA LEU A 23 0.62 -4.19 12.17
C LEU A 23 -0.06 -5.38 11.48
N ALA A 24 -0.97 -5.10 10.56
CA ALA A 24 -1.71 -6.08 9.78
C ALA A 24 -1.09 -6.25 8.38
N TRP A 25 -1.21 -7.46 7.86
CA TRP A 25 -0.85 -7.81 6.49
C TRP A 25 -2.09 -8.24 5.72
N GLY A 26 -2.21 -7.75 4.49
CA GLY A 26 -3.22 -8.17 3.52
C GLY A 26 -2.55 -8.78 2.30
N SER A 27 -3.18 -9.79 1.70
CA SER A 27 -2.69 -10.36 0.45
C SER A 27 -2.97 -9.45 -0.75
N GLY A 28 -3.79 -8.40 -0.56
CA GLY A 28 -4.18 -7.47 -1.62
C GLY A 28 -4.93 -8.15 -2.76
N ASP A 29 -4.94 -7.48 -3.91
CA ASP A 29 -5.39 -8.06 -5.18
C ASP A 29 -4.21 -8.75 -5.89
N SER A 30 -4.40 -10.03 -6.22
CA SER A 30 -3.40 -10.84 -6.94
C SER A 30 -3.22 -10.40 -8.39
N SER A 31 -4.15 -9.62 -8.94
CA SER A 31 -4.04 -9.05 -10.29
C SER A 31 -3.17 -7.79 -10.34
N TRP A 32 -2.82 -7.17 -9.21
CA TRP A 32 -1.84 -6.09 -9.22
C TRP A 32 -0.50 -6.59 -9.75
N GLU A 33 0.13 -5.77 -10.58
CA GLU A 33 1.38 -6.06 -11.28
C GLU A 33 1.27 -7.19 -12.33
N SER A 34 0.06 -7.57 -12.73
CA SER A 34 -0.16 -8.57 -13.79
C SER A 34 -0.02 -7.95 -15.19
N SER A 35 0.56 -8.71 -16.13
CA SER A 35 0.67 -8.33 -17.53
C SER A 35 -0.57 -8.75 -18.33
N HIS A 36 -1.02 -7.87 -19.21
CA HIS A 36 -2.20 -8.04 -20.05
C HIS A 36 -1.85 -7.79 -21.51
N LYS A 37 -2.50 -8.52 -22.40
CA LYS A 37 -2.40 -8.36 -23.85
C LYS A 37 -3.80 -8.43 -24.45
N VAL A 38 -4.24 -7.34 -25.06
CA VAL A 38 -5.61 -7.20 -25.58
C VAL A 38 -5.60 -6.62 -26.98
N GLU A 39 -6.56 -7.02 -27.81
CA GLU A 39 -6.84 -6.36 -29.07
C GLU A 39 -7.96 -5.34 -28.86
N LYS A 40 -7.72 -4.10 -29.29
CA LYS A 40 -8.68 -2.99 -29.17
C LYS A 40 -8.69 -2.18 -30.46
N VAL A 41 -9.79 -1.49 -30.71
CA VAL A 41 -9.97 -0.58 -31.84
C VAL A 41 -10.04 0.84 -31.31
N PHE A 42 -9.34 1.78 -31.95
CA PHE A 42 -9.48 3.20 -31.64
C PHE A 42 -10.83 3.72 -32.11
N VAL A 43 -11.75 3.95 -31.17
CA VAL A 43 -13.06 4.55 -31.45
C VAL A 43 -12.95 6.04 -31.17
N LYS A 44 -13.19 6.88 -32.18
CA LYS A 44 -12.97 8.34 -32.11
C LYS A 44 -11.55 8.72 -31.65
N GLY A 45 -10.56 7.91 -32.00
CA GLY A 45 -9.15 8.14 -31.64
C GLY A 45 -8.78 7.75 -30.21
N GLU A 46 -9.64 7.02 -29.50
CA GLU A 46 -9.41 6.62 -28.10
C GLU A 46 -9.58 5.11 -27.88
N ILE A 47 -8.82 4.56 -26.93
CA ILE A 47 -9.00 3.23 -26.34
C ILE A 47 -9.11 3.40 -24.82
N LYS A 48 -10.12 2.77 -24.22
CA LYS A 48 -10.22 2.57 -22.78
C LYS A 48 -9.83 1.13 -22.45
N LEU A 49 -8.84 0.98 -21.58
CA LEU A 49 -8.47 -0.33 -21.03
C LEU A 49 -9.33 -0.69 -19.82
N ASP A 50 -9.41 -1.99 -19.55
CA ASP A 50 -10.29 -2.54 -18.53
C ASP A 50 -9.72 -2.37 -17.11
N HIS A 51 -8.40 -2.15 -16.99
CA HIS A 51 -7.71 -1.90 -15.72
C HIS A 51 -7.19 -0.46 -15.63
N CYS A 52 -7.15 0.07 -14.41
CA CYS A 52 -6.43 1.30 -14.08
C CYS A 52 -6.05 1.33 -12.58
N PRO A 53 -4.88 1.87 -12.20
CA PRO A 53 -3.87 2.49 -13.07
C PRO A 53 -3.05 1.46 -13.87
N ILE A 54 -2.44 1.88 -14.97
CA ILE A 54 -1.63 1.02 -15.86
C ILE A 54 -0.21 1.55 -16.04
N LYS A 55 0.71 0.66 -16.41
CA LYS A 55 2.09 1.01 -16.79
C LYS A 55 2.60 0.09 -17.90
N ASP A 56 3.82 0.37 -18.39
CA ASP A 56 4.52 -0.41 -19.42
C ASP A 56 3.71 -0.63 -20.71
N VAL A 57 2.92 0.39 -21.10
CA VAL A 57 2.00 0.30 -22.25
C VAL A 57 2.77 0.27 -23.58
N LYS A 58 2.57 -0.79 -24.35
CA LYS A 58 3.07 -0.96 -25.71
C LYS A 58 1.90 -1.18 -26.67
N VAL A 59 1.84 -0.36 -27.72
CA VAL A 59 0.85 -0.50 -28.79
C VAL A 59 1.55 -0.96 -30.06
N PHE A 60 1.05 -2.01 -30.69
CA PHE A 60 1.62 -2.54 -31.93
C PHE A 60 0.57 -3.19 -32.84
N LYS A 61 0.92 -3.35 -34.11
CA LYS A 61 0.10 -4.04 -35.12
C LYS A 61 1.01 -4.89 -35.99
N GLY A 62 0.83 -6.22 -35.95
CA GLY A 62 1.77 -7.14 -36.58
C GLY A 62 3.18 -6.95 -36.00
N SER A 63 4.16 -6.65 -36.85
CA SER A 63 5.55 -6.35 -36.45
C SER A 63 5.82 -4.88 -36.13
N THR A 64 4.86 -3.98 -36.40
CA THR A 64 5.06 -2.54 -36.22
C THR A 64 4.74 -2.13 -34.78
N VAL A 65 5.75 -1.65 -34.06
CA VAL A 65 5.59 -1.08 -32.70
C VAL A 65 5.47 0.43 -32.80
N TYR A 66 4.38 0.97 -32.26
CA TYR A 66 4.12 2.40 -32.23
C TYR A 66 4.80 3.05 -31.02
N LYS A 67 5.18 4.32 -31.17
CA LYS A 67 5.96 5.05 -30.18
C LYS A 67 5.08 5.95 -29.31
N PRO A 68 5.18 5.86 -27.97
CA PRO A 68 4.48 6.79 -27.09
C PRO A 68 4.95 8.23 -27.33
N SER A 69 4.04 9.18 -27.13
CA SER A 69 4.18 10.63 -27.39
C SER A 69 4.40 11.03 -28.84
N ILE A 70 4.54 10.09 -29.76
CA ILE A 70 4.63 10.34 -31.21
C ILE A 70 3.37 9.82 -31.90
N ASP A 71 3.01 8.57 -31.66
CA ASP A 71 1.86 7.91 -32.28
C ASP A 71 0.62 7.93 -31.36
N TYR A 72 0.84 7.82 -30.06
CA TYR A 72 -0.23 7.82 -29.05
C TYR A 72 0.23 8.40 -27.71
N THR A 73 -0.70 8.86 -26.88
CA THR A 73 -0.49 9.22 -25.48
C THR A 73 -1.22 8.26 -24.56
N VAL A 74 -0.74 8.13 -23.33
CA VAL A 74 -1.31 7.24 -22.30
C VAL A 74 -1.61 8.07 -21.07
N ASP A 75 -2.86 8.03 -20.61
CA ASP A 75 -3.23 8.43 -19.26
C ASP A 75 -3.23 7.18 -18.38
N SER A 76 -2.14 6.99 -17.64
CA SER A 76 -1.93 5.83 -16.78
C SER A 76 -2.96 5.73 -15.66
N ASN A 77 -3.53 6.84 -15.18
CA ASN A 77 -4.47 6.84 -14.06
C ASN A 77 -5.87 6.43 -14.50
N THR A 78 -6.25 6.83 -15.71
CA THR A 78 -7.56 6.45 -16.27
C THR A 78 -7.48 5.24 -17.19
N GLY A 79 -6.30 4.76 -17.58
CA GLY A 79 -6.16 3.67 -18.54
C GLY A 79 -6.64 4.05 -19.95
N MET A 80 -6.63 5.36 -20.26
CA MET A 80 -7.01 5.88 -21.58
C MET A 80 -5.78 5.99 -22.47
N ILE A 81 -5.90 5.55 -23.72
CA ILE A 81 -4.89 5.73 -24.76
C ILE A 81 -5.52 6.59 -25.85
N LYS A 82 -4.85 7.66 -26.26
CA LYS A 82 -5.33 8.58 -27.31
C LYS A 82 -4.34 8.66 -28.46
N LEU A 83 -4.85 8.76 -29.69
CA LEU A 83 -4.00 9.01 -30.85
C LEU A 83 -3.44 10.43 -30.84
N VAL A 84 -2.24 10.57 -31.38
CA VAL A 84 -1.66 11.88 -31.73
C VAL A 84 -2.01 12.18 -33.19
N GLU A 85 -2.47 13.41 -33.49
CA GLU A 85 -3.00 13.79 -34.82
C GLU A 85 -2.05 13.55 -36.00
N LYS A 86 -0.73 13.54 -35.77
CA LYS A 86 0.31 13.28 -36.78
C LYS A 86 1.00 11.92 -36.59
N GLY A 87 0.39 11.05 -35.80
CA GLY A 87 0.90 9.71 -35.55
C GLY A 87 0.74 8.79 -36.77
N SER A 88 1.49 7.69 -36.75
CA SER A 88 1.48 6.65 -37.80
C SER A 88 0.30 5.68 -37.67
N ILE A 89 -0.53 5.83 -36.63
CA ILE A 89 -1.71 4.99 -36.40
C ILE A 89 -2.91 5.62 -37.12
N THR A 90 -3.53 4.87 -38.03
CA THR A 90 -4.78 5.28 -38.67
C THR A 90 -5.95 5.15 -37.69
N VAL A 91 -6.86 6.12 -37.68
CA VAL A 91 -8.11 6.05 -36.90
C VAL A 91 -8.89 4.77 -37.28
N GLU A 92 -9.61 4.18 -36.31
CA GLU A 92 -10.38 2.93 -36.47
C GLU A 92 -9.53 1.68 -36.76
N SER A 93 -8.20 1.76 -36.66
CA SER A 93 -7.35 0.57 -36.74
C SER A 93 -7.48 -0.31 -35.50
N THR A 94 -7.52 -1.62 -35.73
CA THR A 94 -7.31 -2.64 -34.69
C THR A 94 -5.82 -2.73 -34.38
N VAL A 95 -5.49 -2.62 -33.10
CA VAL A 95 -4.13 -2.72 -32.56
C VAL A 95 -4.10 -3.71 -31.39
N THR A 96 -2.95 -4.29 -31.15
CA THR A 96 -2.68 -5.03 -29.93
C THR A 96 -2.03 -4.09 -28.91
N VAL A 97 -2.55 -4.13 -27.68
CA VAL A 97 -2.04 -3.36 -26.54
C VAL A 97 -1.55 -4.34 -25.49
N GLU A 98 -0.26 -4.27 -25.19
CA GLU A 98 0.35 -4.91 -24.03
C GLU A 98 0.54 -3.88 -22.92
N TYR A 99 0.16 -4.22 -21.69
CA TYR A 99 0.30 -3.32 -20.54
C TYR A 99 0.34 -4.11 -19.23
N THR A 100 0.81 -3.46 -18.16
CA THR A 100 0.78 -4.00 -16.80
C THR A 100 -0.29 -3.28 -16.00
N TYR A 101 -1.15 -4.02 -15.30
CA TYR A 101 -2.04 -3.43 -14.28
C TYR A 101 -1.18 -3.02 -13.09
N SER A 102 -1.03 -1.73 -12.84
CA SER A 102 -0.20 -1.23 -11.74
C SER A 102 -0.96 -1.31 -10.43
N THR A 103 -0.22 -1.45 -9.34
CA THR A 103 -0.76 -1.31 -7.98
C THR A 103 -1.47 0.06 -7.84
N PRO A 104 -2.78 0.10 -7.50
CA PRO A 104 -3.53 1.32 -7.30
C PRO A 104 -3.01 2.12 -6.09
N ALA A 105 -3.30 3.41 -6.05
CA ALA A 105 -3.12 4.21 -4.83
C ALA A 105 -4.09 3.75 -3.73
N GLU A 106 -3.69 3.94 -2.48
CA GLU A 106 -4.47 3.58 -1.30
C GLU A 106 -5.70 4.48 -1.17
N PRO A 107 -6.93 3.93 -1.15
CA PRO A 107 -8.13 4.75 -0.99
C PRO A 107 -8.20 5.31 0.44
N ILE A 108 -8.30 6.64 0.59
CA ILE A 108 -8.45 7.30 1.91
C ILE A 108 -9.74 6.92 2.66
N THR A 109 -10.68 6.29 1.96
CA THR A 109 -11.95 5.78 2.51
C THR A 109 -11.85 4.33 2.98
N SER A 110 -10.67 3.70 2.84
CA SER A 110 -10.46 2.31 3.25
C SER A 110 -10.59 2.17 4.76
N THR A 111 -11.36 1.18 5.19
CA THR A 111 -11.57 0.86 6.61
C THR A 111 -11.01 -0.50 7.02
N LYS A 112 -10.49 -1.27 6.05
CA LYS A 112 -9.89 -2.60 6.22
C LYS A 112 -8.90 -2.88 5.08
N LEU A 113 -8.01 -3.85 5.31
CA LEU A 113 -7.16 -4.41 4.27
C LEU A 113 -7.98 -5.35 3.36
N LEU A 114 -7.59 -5.47 2.11
CA LEU A 114 -8.04 -6.51 1.19
C LEU A 114 -7.44 -7.86 1.57
N LYS A 115 -8.33 -8.82 1.88
CA LYS A 115 -7.95 -10.20 2.24
C LYS A 115 -6.86 -10.22 3.31
N GLU A 116 -7.20 -9.66 4.47
CA GLU A 116 -6.30 -9.68 5.63
C GLU A 116 -5.85 -11.12 5.93
N VAL A 117 -4.54 -11.28 6.05
CA VAL A 117 -3.86 -12.56 6.33
C VAL A 117 -3.69 -12.73 7.83
N GLY A 118 -3.34 -11.65 8.53
CA GLY A 118 -3.23 -11.60 9.98
C GLY A 118 -2.51 -10.33 10.43
N ARG A 119 -2.42 -10.15 11.75
CA ARG A 119 -1.85 -8.95 12.36
C ARG A 119 -1.03 -9.28 13.59
N ARG A 120 0.06 -8.53 13.79
CA ARG A 120 0.96 -8.70 14.92
C ARG A 120 0.97 -7.49 15.82
N THR A 121 0.97 -7.69 17.14
CA THR A 121 1.13 -6.60 18.11
C THR A 121 2.45 -5.87 17.88
N ILE A 122 2.41 -4.54 17.85
CA ILE A 122 3.62 -3.71 17.71
C ILE A 122 4.63 -4.03 18.82
N ASP A 123 5.92 -4.13 18.48
CA ASP A 123 7.01 -4.41 19.42
C ASP A 123 7.40 -3.18 20.24
N GLU A 124 7.44 -2.02 19.58
CA GLU A 124 7.91 -0.78 20.18
C GLU A 124 7.11 0.41 19.65
N ILE A 125 6.68 1.28 20.57
CA ILE A 125 5.95 2.51 20.29
C ILE A 125 6.60 3.64 21.06
N LEU A 126 7.19 4.60 20.36
CA LEU A 126 7.88 5.75 20.97
C LEU A 126 7.34 7.06 20.40
N PHE A 127 7.25 8.08 21.25
CA PHE A 127 7.20 9.46 20.74
C PHE A 127 8.56 9.81 20.14
N CYS A 128 8.59 10.64 19.10
CA CYS A 128 9.84 11.02 18.46
C CYS A 128 9.78 12.39 17.77
N THR A 129 10.95 12.97 17.51
CA THR A 129 11.09 14.19 16.71
C THR A 129 12.05 13.94 15.55
N GLY A 130 11.83 14.60 14.42
CA GLY A 130 12.76 14.53 13.29
C GLY A 130 14.14 15.07 13.69
N ASP A 131 15.18 14.31 13.34
CA ASP A 131 16.58 14.66 13.64
C ASP A 131 17.48 13.95 12.62
N GLU A 132 18.24 14.69 11.82
CA GLU A 132 19.16 14.15 10.81
C GLU A 132 20.22 13.22 11.41
N ASN A 133 20.52 13.38 12.70
CA ASN A 133 21.48 12.57 13.45
C ASN A 133 20.80 11.56 14.39
N GLY A 134 19.46 11.44 14.33
CA GLY A 134 18.68 10.57 15.20
C GLY A 134 19.01 9.07 15.03
N GLU A 135 18.91 8.32 16.13
CA GLU A 135 19.16 6.87 16.16
C GLU A 135 18.03 6.03 15.55
N LEU A 136 16.80 6.56 15.47
CA LEU A 136 15.67 5.85 14.87
C LEU A 136 15.70 6.07 13.36
N ILE A 137 16.05 5.02 12.62
CA ILE A 137 16.14 5.05 11.15
C ILE A 137 14.87 4.45 10.57
N THR A 138 14.22 5.19 9.67
CA THR A 138 13.03 4.75 8.94
C THR A 138 13.16 5.13 7.47
N PRO A 139 12.34 4.57 6.57
CA PRO A 139 12.32 4.99 5.16
C PRO A 139 12.04 6.49 4.96
N SER A 140 11.30 7.13 5.87
CA SER A 140 10.97 8.57 5.79
C SER A 140 12.02 9.50 6.38
N GLY A 141 13.09 8.95 6.98
CA GLY A 141 14.18 9.72 7.56
C GLY A 141 14.60 9.24 8.94
N ARG A 142 15.34 10.12 9.62
CA ARG A 142 15.89 9.85 10.96
C ARG A 142 15.15 10.64 12.03
N PHE A 143 14.99 9.99 13.17
CA PHE A 143 14.26 10.51 14.32
C PHE A 143 14.99 10.22 15.62
N LYS A 144 14.71 11.04 16.63
CA LYS A 144 15.19 10.85 17.99
C LYS A 144 14.01 10.56 18.92
N PRO A 145 14.10 9.59 19.85
CA PRO A 145 13.05 9.34 20.83
C PRO A 145 12.78 10.56 21.70
N ALA A 146 11.51 10.73 22.10
CA ALA A 146 11.07 11.78 23.01
C ALA A 146 10.35 11.18 24.22
N ASN A 147 10.57 11.77 25.40
CA ASN A 147 9.91 11.36 26.65
C ASN A 147 8.60 12.12 26.91
N VAL A 148 8.23 13.04 26.03
CA VAL A 148 6.99 13.82 26.08
C VAL A 148 6.19 13.57 24.80
N PRO A 149 4.86 13.70 24.85
CA PRO A 149 4.03 13.58 23.64
C PRO A 149 4.49 14.52 22.52
N THR A 150 4.72 13.94 21.35
CA THR A 150 5.00 14.62 20.09
C THR A 150 3.89 14.31 19.11
N ASN A 151 3.80 15.06 18.02
CA ASN A 151 2.89 14.71 16.94
C ASN A 151 3.37 13.51 16.08
N ASN A 152 4.50 12.88 16.43
CA ASN A 152 4.99 11.69 15.75
C ASN A 152 4.98 10.46 16.68
N LEU A 153 4.66 9.30 16.12
CA LEU A 153 4.84 7.99 16.75
C LEU A 153 5.74 7.11 15.89
N TYR A 154 6.86 6.69 16.43
CA TYR A 154 7.66 5.61 15.88
C TYR A 154 7.03 4.27 16.25
N LEU A 155 6.83 3.41 15.26
CA LEU A 155 6.37 2.03 15.43
C LEU A 155 7.42 1.07 14.89
N LYS A 156 7.68 -0.01 15.63
CA LYS A 156 8.48 -1.14 15.17
C LYS A 156 7.72 -2.44 15.36
N CYS A 157 7.70 -3.29 14.33
CA CYS A 157 7.08 -4.61 14.40
C CYS A 157 7.92 -5.62 13.64
N SER A 158 8.19 -6.76 14.27
CA SER A 158 8.97 -7.85 13.71
C SER A 158 8.11 -9.11 13.66
N PHE A 159 7.67 -9.49 12.47
CA PHE A 159 6.97 -10.75 12.23
C PHE A 159 7.92 -11.93 12.40
N ASP A 160 7.43 -12.98 13.07
CA ASP A 160 8.21 -14.18 13.34
C ASP A 160 8.29 -15.08 12.10
N PHE A 161 9.14 -16.11 12.15
CA PHE A 161 9.40 -17.02 11.03
C PHE A 161 8.10 -17.62 10.46
N THR A 162 7.21 -18.09 11.32
CA THR A 162 5.96 -18.75 10.89
C THR A 162 4.82 -17.79 10.60
N ASP A 163 4.95 -16.51 10.95
CA ASP A 163 3.89 -15.52 10.74
C ASP A 163 3.65 -15.35 9.23
N ALA A 164 2.44 -15.70 8.79
CA ALA A 164 2.02 -15.72 7.40
C ALA A 164 2.98 -16.48 6.46
N ALA A 165 3.62 -17.56 6.91
CA ALA A 165 4.51 -18.33 6.04
C ALA A 165 3.79 -18.81 4.76
N ASN A 166 4.48 -18.72 3.62
CA ASN A 166 3.98 -19.04 2.27
C ASN A 166 2.89 -18.11 1.73
N GLN A 167 2.64 -16.97 2.39
CA GLN A 167 1.74 -15.95 1.88
C GLN A 167 2.50 -14.92 1.03
N VAL A 168 1.79 -14.31 0.09
CA VAL A 168 2.26 -13.13 -0.65
C VAL A 168 1.53 -11.92 -0.10
N ILE A 169 2.28 -11.02 0.54
CA ILE A 169 1.73 -9.81 1.15
C ILE A 169 1.83 -8.66 0.15
N ARG A 170 0.76 -7.87 0.05
CA ARG A 170 0.66 -6.70 -0.83
C ARG A 170 0.10 -5.48 -0.13
N GLU A 171 -0.38 -5.64 1.10
CA GLU A 171 -0.86 -4.54 1.92
C GLU A 171 -0.31 -4.63 3.32
N ILE A 172 0.04 -3.47 3.86
CA ILE A 172 0.44 -3.27 5.24
C ILE A 172 -0.52 -2.26 5.85
N GLY A 173 -0.99 -2.52 7.07
CA GLY A 173 -1.88 -1.58 7.73
C GLY A 173 -1.68 -1.48 9.23
N VAL A 174 -1.88 -0.30 9.79
CA VAL A 174 -1.84 -0.10 11.25
C VAL A 174 -3.26 -0.13 11.79
N MET A 175 -3.55 -1.11 12.64
CA MET A 175 -4.84 -1.29 13.28
C MET A 175 -4.79 -0.75 14.71
N VAL A 176 -5.74 0.13 15.05
CA VAL A 176 -5.84 0.77 16.36
C VAL A 176 -7.09 0.28 17.10
N GLY A 177 -6.95 -0.09 18.37
CA GLY A 177 -8.07 -0.50 19.21
C GLY A 177 -8.62 -1.89 18.87
N THR A 178 -7.79 -2.76 18.28
CA THR A 178 -8.16 -4.16 18.03
C THR A 178 -8.49 -4.87 19.35
N LYS A 179 -9.55 -5.68 19.34
CA LYS A 179 -9.88 -6.61 20.43
C LYS A 179 -9.77 -8.04 19.92
N VAL A 180 -8.95 -8.84 20.58
CA VAL A 180 -8.76 -10.26 20.28
C VAL A 180 -9.65 -11.11 21.18
N LYS A 181 -9.98 -12.32 20.74
CA LYS A 181 -10.80 -13.27 21.52
C LYS A 181 -10.12 -13.64 22.84
N LYS A 182 -10.92 -13.92 23.87
CA LYS A 182 -10.43 -14.22 25.24
C LYS A 182 -9.70 -15.57 25.37
N GLU A 183 -10.01 -16.54 24.49
CA GLU A 183 -9.54 -17.93 24.59
C GLU A 183 -8.23 -18.19 23.82
N LEU A 184 -7.45 -17.14 23.57
CA LEU A 184 -6.20 -17.26 22.83
C LEU A 184 -5.03 -17.64 23.75
N PRO A 185 -4.06 -18.44 23.25
CA PRO A 185 -2.84 -18.79 23.98
C PRO A 185 -2.14 -17.57 24.62
N PRO A 186 -1.72 -17.68 25.90
CA PRO A 186 -0.94 -16.63 26.56
C PRO A 186 0.35 -16.33 25.79
N GLY A 187 0.65 -15.04 25.65
CA GLY A 187 1.86 -14.59 24.94
C GLY A 187 1.77 -14.67 23.41
N GLN A 188 0.63 -15.06 22.84
CA GLN A 188 0.39 -14.93 21.40
C GLN A 188 0.44 -13.45 21.01
N ARG A 189 1.20 -13.14 19.95
CA ARG A 189 1.34 -11.78 19.42
C ARG A 189 0.91 -11.64 17.96
N TYR A 190 0.81 -12.74 17.22
CA TYR A 190 0.29 -12.78 15.86
C TYR A 190 -1.10 -13.39 15.87
N PHE A 191 -2.05 -12.74 15.20
CA PHE A 191 -3.46 -13.10 15.21
C PHE A 191 -3.98 -13.22 13.78
N GLU A 192 -4.61 -14.34 13.45
CA GLU A 192 -5.33 -14.49 12.19
C GLU A 192 -6.69 -13.77 12.26
N PRO A 193 -7.37 -13.48 11.14
CA PRO A 193 -8.69 -12.85 11.15
C PRO A 193 -9.72 -13.56 12.04
N LYS A 194 -9.61 -14.89 12.17
CA LYS A 194 -10.48 -15.71 13.03
C LYS A 194 -10.29 -15.45 14.53
N ASP A 195 -9.16 -14.89 14.93
CA ASP A 195 -8.81 -14.62 16.34
C ASP A 195 -9.30 -13.23 16.80
N ILE A 196 -9.79 -12.42 15.87
CA ILE A 196 -10.21 -11.04 16.10
C ILE A 196 -11.70 -11.00 16.49
N GLU A 197 -12.01 -10.35 17.61
CA GLU A 197 -13.38 -10.06 18.05
C GLU A 197 -13.85 -8.71 17.51
N ASN A 198 -12.99 -7.69 17.58
CA ASN A 198 -13.22 -6.37 17.00
C ASN A 198 -11.98 -5.92 16.21
N PRO A 199 -12.11 -5.60 14.91
CA PRO A 199 -10.96 -5.22 14.09
C PRO A 199 -10.32 -3.89 14.53
N GLY A 200 -11.06 -3.02 15.22
CA GLY A 200 -10.61 -1.66 15.50
C GLY A 200 -10.71 -0.76 14.26
N ILE A 201 -9.84 0.25 14.21
CA ILE A 201 -9.79 1.26 13.15
C ILE A 201 -8.50 1.05 12.34
N LEU A 202 -8.64 1.02 11.01
CA LEU A 202 -7.49 1.11 10.11
C LEU A 202 -6.99 2.56 10.08
N LEU A 203 -5.81 2.80 10.65
CA LEU A 203 -5.20 4.13 10.74
C LEU A 203 -4.32 4.43 9.52
N ILE A 204 -3.58 3.43 9.06
CA ILE A 204 -2.68 3.53 7.90
C ILE A 204 -2.94 2.32 7.01
N LEU A 205 -2.94 2.56 5.70
CA LEU A 205 -2.87 1.55 4.66
C LEU A 205 -1.71 1.91 3.73
N GLU A 206 -0.93 0.92 3.37
CA GLU A 206 0.13 1.03 2.37
C GLU A 206 0.03 -0.20 1.46
N HIS A 207 -0.02 0.03 0.15
CA HIS A 207 0.17 -1.02 -0.83
C HIS A 207 1.67 -1.18 -1.10
N THR A 208 2.13 -2.43 -1.10
CA THR A 208 3.54 -2.75 -1.30
C THR A 208 3.72 -3.66 -2.51
N VAL A 209 4.94 -3.65 -3.07
CA VAL A 209 5.35 -4.68 -4.03
C VAL A 209 5.22 -6.05 -3.36
N PRO A 210 4.91 -7.12 -4.11
CA PRO A 210 4.67 -8.43 -3.51
C PRO A 210 5.82 -8.90 -2.62
N LEU A 211 5.55 -8.99 -1.32
CA LEU A 211 6.45 -9.51 -0.30
C LEU A 211 6.16 -10.99 -0.08
N ILE A 212 7.09 -11.85 -0.47
CA ILE A 212 6.95 -13.32 -0.36
C ILE A 212 7.42 -13.75 1.03
N ARG A 213 6.51 -14.28 1.84
CA ARG A 213 6.82 -14.78 3.18
C ARG A 213 7.30 -16.23 3.14
N THR A 214 8.40 -16.49 3.84
CA THR A 214 8.96 -17.83 4.02
C THR A 214 9.22 -18.08 5.50
N ALA A 215 9.21 -19.36 5.90
CA ALA A 215 9.53 -19.77 7.27
C ALA A 215 11.04 -19.63 7.63
N ALA A 216 11.86 -19.11 6.72
CA ALA A 216 13.30 -18.95 6.92
C ALA A 216 13.72 -17.55 7.38
N THR A 217 12.82 -16.56 7.26
CA THR A 217 13.14 -15.17 7.56
C THR A 217 12.10 -14.51 8.46
N ARG A 218 12.60 -13.62 9.33
CA ARG A 218 11.79 -12.65 10.05
C ARG A 218 11.75 -11.35 9.24
N GLU A 219 10.60 -10.71 9.21
CA GLU A 219 10.43 -9.43 8.52
C GLU A 219 10.20 -8.33 9.56
N ALA A 220 10.96 -7.25 9.49
CA ALA A 220 10.87 -6.14 10.43
C ALA A 220 10.50 -4.84 9.73
N PHE A 221 9.48 -4.17 10.25
CA PHE A 221 9.04 -2.85 9.79
C PHE A 221 9.31 -1.82 10.87
N SER A 222 9.79 -0.66 10.44
CA SER A 222 9.93 0.52 11.27
C SER A 222 9.55 1.76 10.50
N PHE A 223 8.59 2.53 11.02
CA PHE A 223 8.09 3.73 10.37
C PHE A 223 7.59 4.73 11.41
N VAL A 224 7.38 5.97 10.97
CA VAL A 224 6.83 7.05 11.79
C VAL A 224 5.48 7.48 11.25
N ILE A 225 4.50 7.58 12.16
CA ILE A 225 3.19 8.19 11.90
C ILE A 225 3.22 9.62 12.39
N THR A 226 2.86 10.58 11.55
CA THR A 226 2.77 12.00 11.87
C THR A 226 1.32 12.44 11.90
N PHE A 227 0.91 13.10 12.99
CA PHE A 227 -0.43 13.62 13.25
C PHE A 227 -0.50 15.14 13.09
#